data_AF-A0A820V880-F1
#
_entry.id   AF-A0A820V880-F1
#
_cell.length_a   1.000
_cell.length_b   1.000
_cell.length_c   1.000
_cell.angle_alpha   90.00
_cell.angle_beta   90.00
_cell.angle_gamma   90.00
#
_symmetry.space_group_name_H-M   'P 1'
#
loop_
_entity.id
_entity.type
_entity.pdbx_description
1 polymer ?
#
loop_
_entity_poly.entity_id
_entity_poly.type
_entity_poly.pdbx_seq_one_letter_code
_entity_poly.pdbx_strand_id
1 'polypeptide(L)'
;MKLKYQEVQGNLFSASSTISLAHCVSTDMNMSKGIATQFRNQFGRIDDLKRQNIGVGGCAYIYVENRHVFYLITKQRYFHKPTLKTLEASLISMRDLCIQNNINQLAMPCIGCGLDKLQWSQ
;
A
#
# COMPACT_ATOMS: atom_id res chain seq x y z
N MET A 1 11.52 -3.92 -18.25
CA MET A 1 12.10 -3.39 -16.99
C MET A 1 12.43 -4.57 -16.10
N LYS A 2 13.69 -4.74 -15.67
CA LYS A 2 14.07 -5.86 -14.78
C LYS A 2 13.85 -5.42 -13.34
N LEU A 3 12.87 -6.00 -12.66
CA LEU A 3 12.61 -5.73 -11.25
C LEU A 3 13.76 -6.31 -10.41
N LYS A 4 14.29 -5.50 -9.50
CA LYS A 4 15.23 -5.94 -8.46
C LYS A 4 14.53 -5.71 -7.12
N TYR A 5 14.55 -6.71 -6.26
CA TYR A 5 14.05 -6.57 -4.89
C TYR A 5 15.13 -7.04 -3.92
N GLN A 6 15.06 -6.50 -2.70
CA GLN A 6 15.90 -6.87 -1.58
C GLN A 6 15.01 -6.91 -0.34
N GLU A 7 15.16 -7.94 0.47
CA GLU A 7 14.55 -8.01 1.79
C GLU A 7 15.48 -7.36 2.83
N VAL A 8 14.91 -6.52 3.69
CA VAL A 8 15.64 -5.78 4.73
C VAL A 8 14.88 -5.92 6.04
N GLN A 9 15.57 -6.35 7.09
CA GLN A 9 15.01 -6.36 8.44
C GLN A 9 15.15 -4.96 9.04
N GLY A 10 14.03 -4.35 9.45
CA GLY A 10 14.05 -3.04 10.07
C GLY A 10 12.67 -2.37 10.12
N ASN A 11 12.69 -1.06 10.38
CA ASN A 11 11.49 -0.23 10.35
C ASN A 11 11.27 0.32 8.94
N LEU A 12 10.12 -0.01 8.34
CA LEU A 12 9.74 0.47 7.00
C LEU A 12 9.79 1.99 6.87
N PHE A 13 9.37 2.71 7.92
CA PHE A 13 9.30 4.17 7.91
C PHE A 13 10.67 4.84 8.04
N SER A 14 11.75 4.07 8.27
CA SER A 14 13.13 4.55 8.20
C SER A 14 13.68 4.59 6.77
N ALA A 15 12.93 4.14 5.76
CA ALA A 15 13.33 4.27 4.35
C ALA A 15 13.50 5.76 3.97
N SER A 16 14.52 6.06 3.15
CA SER A 16 14.85 7.41 2.66
C SER A 16 13.60 8.21 2.24
N SER A 17 13.59 9.52 2.53
CA SER A 17 12.52 10.48 2.16
C SER A 17 12.15 10.47 0.68
N THR A 18 13.05 10.01 -0.19
CA THR A 18 12.83 9.92 -1.64
C THR A 18 12.22 8.58 -2.10
N ILE A 19 12.15 7.56 -1.23
CA ILE A 19 11.61 6.24 -1.58
C ILE A 19 10.12 6.24 -1.30
N SER A 20 9.30 5.89 -2.30
CA SER A 20 7.84 5.81 -2.10
C SER A 20 7.46 4.59 -1.25
N LEU A 21 6.35 4.66 -0.52
CA LEU A 21 5.91 3.60 0.39
C LEU A 21 4.62 2.96 -0.09
N ALA A 22 4.37 1.69 0.27
CA ALA A 22 3.12 1.02 -0.05
C ALA A 22 2.63 0.09 1.08
N HIS A 23 1.32 -0.03 1.24
CA HIS A 23 0.69 -1.04 2.11
C HIS A 23 -0.75 -1.37 1.68
N CYS A 24 -1.33 -2.44 2.24
CA CYS A 24 -2.71 -2.84 1.98
C CYS A 24 -3.71 -2.21 2.95
N VAL A 25 -4.91 -1.87 2.43
CA VAL A 25 -6.04 -1.31 3.16
C VAL A 25 -7.39 -1.82 2.67
N SER A 26 -8.44 -1.50 3.42
CA SER A 26 -9.84 -1.63 3.02
C SER A 26 -10.40 -0.34 2.42
N THR A 27 -11.46 -0.43 1.62
CA THR A 27 -12.13 0.75 1.03
C THR A 27 -12.61 1.77 2.08
N ASP A 28 -12.93 1.32 3.29
CA ASP A 28 -13.39 2.17 4.40
C ASP A 28 -12.26 2.99 5.07
N MET A 29 -11.00 2.75 4.68
CA MET A 29 -9.80 3.44 5.21
C MET A 29 -9.71 3.42 6.74
N ASN A 30 -10.23 2.37 7.40
CA ASN A 30 -10.26 2.30 8.86
C ASN A 30 -8.85 2.27 9.48
N MET A 31 -7.94 1.48 8.88
CA MET A 31 -6.50 1.42 9.25
C MET A 31 -6.23 1.37 10.76
N SER A 32 -6.96 0.54 11.49
CA SER A 32 -6.97 0.54 12.97
C SER A 32 -6.00 -0.43 13.63
N LYS A 33 -5.33 -1.30 12.86
CA LYS A 33 -4.39 -2.30 13.39
C LYS A 33 -3.13 -2.44 12.52
N GLY A 34 -2.06 -2.94 13.16
CA GLY A 34 -0.80 -3.28 12.50
C GLY A 34 -0.11 -2.07 11.89
N ILE A 35 0.65 -2.29 10.83
CA ILE A 35 1.39 -1.22 10.15
C ILE A 35 0.45 -0.15 9.56
N ALA A 36 -0.79 -0.51 9.22
CA ALA A 36 -1.77 0.46 8.71
C ALA A 36 -2.08 1.58 9.71
N THR A 37 -2.08 1.30 11.02
CA THR A 37 -2.21 2.33 12.05
C THR A 37 -1.04 3.30 12.03
N GLN A 38 0.18 2.81 11.78
CA GLN A 38 1.37 3.65 11.69
C GLN A 38 1.32 4.55 10.45
N PHE A 39 0.93 4.01 9.29
CA PHE A 39 0.67 4.82 8.08
C PHE A 39 -0.37 5.92 8.33
N ARG A 40 -1.48 5.58 9.00
CA ARG A 40 -2.53 6.54 9.36
C ARG A 40 -2.01 7.63 10.29
N ASN A 41 -1.28 7.27 11.33
CA ASN A 41 -0.76 8.23 12.32
C ASN A 41 0.32 9.13 11.73
N GLN A 42 1.15 8.60 10.83
CA GLN A 42 2.26 9.34 10.24
C GLN A 42 1.80 10.24 9.07
N PHE A 43 0.98 9.72 8.15
CA PHE A 43 0.65 10.45 6.91
C PHE A 43 -0.77 11.00 6.86
N GLY A 44 -1.69 10.50 7.68
CA GLY A 44 -3.06 11.01 7.79
C GLY A 44 -3.82 11.06 6.45
N ARG A 45 -4.46 12.21 6.18
CA ARG A 45 -5.14 12.55 4.90
C ARG A 45 -6.21 11.53 4.46
N ILE A 46 -6.96 11.01 5.43
CA ILE A 46 -7.99 9.99 5.20
C ILE A 46 -9.10 10.50 4.27
N ASP A 47 -9.48 11.77 4.39
CA ASP A 47 -10.52 12.34 3.54
C ASP A 47 -10.05 12.49 2.10
N ASP A 48 -8.77 12.79 1.86
CA ASP A 48 -8.17 12.84 0.53
C ASP A 48 -8.19 11.46 -0.13
N LEU A 49 -7.86 10.41 0.64
CA LEU A 49 -7.93 9.02 0.18
C LEU A 49 -9.37 8.61 -0.14
N LYS A 50 -10.34 8.97 0.71
CA LYS A 50 -11.76 8.66 0.47
C LYS A 50 -12.33 9.39 -0.73
N ARG A 51 -11.93 10.65 -0.98
CA ARG A 51 -12.38 11.43 -2.15
C ARG A 51 -11.94 10.83 -3.49
N GLN A 52 -10.84 10.06 -3.52
CA GLN A 52 -10.44 9.34 -4.72
C GLN A 52 -11.42 8.23 -5.11
N ASN A 53 -12.27 7.76 -4.18
CA ASN A 53 -13.33 6.78 -4.42
C ASN A 53 -12.84 5.50 -5.15
N ILE A 54 -11.67 5.01 -4.75
CA ILE A 54 -11.06 3.82 -5.36
C ILE A 54 -11.69 2.56 -4.77
N GLY A 55 -12.07 1.64 -5.66
CA GLY A 55 -12.66 0.35 -5.29
C GLY A 55 -11.62 -0.74 -5.00
N VAL A 56 -12.12 -1.92 -4.60
CA VAL A 56 -11.28 -3.11 -4.41
C VAL A 56 -10.58 -3.48 -5.72
N GLY A 57 -9.28 -3.79 -5.63
CA GLY A 57 -8.40 -4.04 -6.77
C GLY A 57 -7.76 -2.77 -7.34
N GLY A 58 -8.10 -1.59 -6.83
CA GLY A 58 -7.42 -0.35 -7.17
C GLY A 58 -6.32 0.02 -6.16
N CYS A 59 -5.63 1.11 -6.45
CA CYS A 59 -4.65 1.73 -5.58
C CYS A 59 -4.94 3.23 -5.44
N ALA A 60 -5.12 3.71 -4.22
CA ALA A 60 -5.16 5.13 -3.91
C ALA A 60 -3.76 5.61 -3.52
N TYR A 61 -3.48 6.91 -3.64
CA TYR A 61 -2.20 7.45 -3.19
C TYR A 61 -2.31 8.89 -2.68
N ILE A 62 -1.33 9.29 -1.86
CA ILE A 62 -1.08 10.69 -1.52
C ILE A 62 0.38 11.01 -1.78
N TYR A 63 0.66 12.27 -2.08
CA TYR A 63 2.02 12.81 -2.12
C TYR A 63 2.27 13.63 -0.86
N VAL A 64 3.24 13.21 -0.06
CA VAL A 64 3.56 13.78 1.25
C VAL A 64 5.06 13.59 1.52
N GLU A 65 5.71 14.56 2.18
CA GLU A 65 7.14 14.46 2.54
C GLU A 65 8.05 14.09 1.35
N ASN A 66 7.78 14.66 0.17
CA ASN A 66 8.53 14.42 -1.07
C ASN A 66 8.51 12.96 -1.59
N ARG A 67 7.52 12.15 -1.18
CA ARG A 67 7.30 10.80 -1.70
C ARG A 67 5.83 10.50 -1.94
N HIS A 68 5.58 9.44 -2.73
CA HIS A 68 4.24 8.88 -2.85
C HIS A 68 4.04 7.81 -1.78
N VAL A 69 2.83 7.78 -1.21
CA VAL A 69 2.38 6.73 -0.30
C VAL A 69 1.18 6.05 -0.92
N PHE A 70 1.33 4.76 -1.22
CA PHE A 70 0.37 3.94 -1.94
C PHE A 70 -0.47 3.07 -1.00
N TYR A 71 -1.76 3.05 -1.25
CA TYR A 71 -2.78 2.36 -0.45
C TYR A 71 -3.48 1.35 -1.36
N LEU A 72 -2.99 0.11 -1.35
CA LEU A 72 -3.53 -0.99 -2.15
C LEU A 72 -4.86 -1.43 -1.54
N ILE A 73 -5.96 -1.27 -2.27
CA ILE A 73 -7.29 -1.56 -1.76
C ILE A 73 -7.63 -3.01 -2.05
N THR A 74 -7.39 -3.88 -1.08
CA THR A 74 -7.45 -5.34 -1.29
C THR A 74 -8.75 -5.95 -0.79
N LYS A 75 -9.58 -5.19 -0.08
CA LYS A 75 -10.83 -5.68 0.54
C LYS A 75 -11.85 -4.58 0.76
N GLN A 76 -13.12 -4.96 0.85
CA GLN A 76 -14.20 -3.99 1.05
C GLN A 76 -14.16 -3.38 2.45
N ARG A 77 -14.14 -4.20 3.51
CA ARG A 77 -14.17 -3.76 4.91
C ARG A 77 -12.94 -4.25 5.66
N TYR A 78 -12.52 -3.53 6.69
CA TYR A 78 -11.28 -3.85 7.41
C TYR A 78 -11.25 -5.28 8.00
N PHE A 79 -12.41 -5.83 8.37
CA PHE A 79 -12.57 -7.19 8.92
C PHE A 79 -12.65 -8.29 7.85
N HIS A 80 -12.88 -7.93 6.58
CA HIS A 80 -12.81 -8.89 5.47
C HIS A 80 -11.36 -9.34 5.23
N LYS A 81 -11.20 -10.43 4.50
CA LYS A 81 -9.91 -10.92 4.03
C LYS A 81 -9.75 -10.63 2.54
N PRO A 82 -8.57 -10.18 2.10
CA PRO A 82 -8.31 -10.06 0.68
C PRO A 82 -8.15 -11.45 0.04
N THR A 83 -8.25 -11.49 -1.27
CA THR A 83 -7.86 -12.64 -2.10
C THR A 83 -6.58 -12.32 -2.86
N LEU A 84 -5.88 -13.35 -3.35
CA LEU A 84 -4.73 -13.16 -4.25
C LEU A 84 -5.11 -12.32 -5.48
N LYS A 85 -6.29 -12.58 -6.08
CA LYS A 85 -6.80 -11.82 -7.22
C LYS A 85 -6.95 -10.32 -6.92
N THR A 86 -7.51 -9.97 -5.77
CA THR A 86 -7.68 -8.56 -5.38
C THR A 86 -6.35 -7.89 -5.04
N LEU A 87 -5.39 -8.64 -4.47
CA LEU A 87 -4.04 -8.16 -4.21
C LEU A 87 -3.30 -7.90 -5.53
N GLU A 88 -3.32 -8.86 -6.45
CA GLU A 88 -2.72 -8.76 -7.79
C GLU A 88 -3.27 -7.56 -8.56
N ALA A 89 -4.60 -7.39 -8.60
CA ALA A 89 -5.22 -6.24 -9.25
C ALA A 89 -4.73 -4.91 -8.65
N SER A 90 -4.64 -4.81 -7.32
CA SER A 90 -4.16 -3.59 -6.66
C SER A 90 -2.67 -3.32 -6.92
N LEU A 91 -1.84 -4.37 -7.08
CA LEU A 91 -0.44 -4.26 -7.47
C LEU A 91 -0.27 -3.77 -8.91
N ILE A 92 -1.10 -4.26 -9.83
CA ILE A 92 -1.14 -3.79 -11.22
C ILE A 92 -1.51 -2.30 -11.24
N SER A 93 -2.55 -1.91 -10.48
CA SER A 93 -2.95 -0.51 -10.36
C SER A 93 -1.82 0.38 -9.79
N MET A 94 -1.11 -0.08 -8.75
CA MET A 94 0.04 0.63 -8.20
C MET A 94 1.19 0.76 -9.21
N ARG A 95 1.49 -0.31 -9.96
CA ARG A 95 2.53 -0.30 -11.01
C ARG A 95 2.22 0.78 -12.04
N ASP A 96 0.98 0.87 -12.51
CA ASP A 96 0.58 1.84 -13.53
C ASP A 96 0.71 3.28 -13.01
N LEU A 97 0.33 3.53 -11.75
CA LEU A 97 0.59 4.81 -11.08
C LEU A 97 2.09 5.11 -10.96
N CYS A 98 2.93 4.12 -10.68
CA CYS A 98 4.38 4.32 -10.61
C CYS A 98 4.96 4.73 -11.96
N ILE A 99 4.52 4.07 -13.05
CA ILE A 99 4.95 4.43 -14.41
C ILE A 99 4.52 5.86 -14.75
N GLN A 100 3.25 6.21 -14.46
CA GLN A 100 2.70 7.54 -14.73
C GLN A 100 3.43 8.66 -13.98
N ASN A 101 3.84 8.40 -12.73
CA ASN A 101 4.49 9.38 -11.87
C ASN A 101 6.03 9.27 -11.86
N ASN A 102 6.62 8.50 -12.78
CA ASN A 102 8.07 8.26 -12.87
C ASN A 102 8.72 7.76 -11.56
N ILE A 103 8.01 6.91 -10.82
CA ILE A 103 8.47 6.33 -9.56
C ILE A 103 9.22 5.03 -9.86
N ASN A 104 10.49 4.98 -9.48
CA ASN A 104 11.39 3.85 -9.74
C ASN A 104 11.81 3.09 -8.48
N GLN A 105 11.45 3.58 -7.29
CA GLN A 105 11.81 3.00 -6.00
C GLN A 105 10.63 2.97 -5.04
N LEU A 106 10.38 1.79 -4.47
CA LEU A 106 9.32 1.53 -3.50
C LEU A 106 9.88 0.72 -2.34
N ALA A 107 9.37 1.00 -1.14
CA ALA A 107 9.52 0.13 0.02
C ALA A 107 8.12 -0.26 0.54
N MET A 108 7.95 -1.52 0.90
CA MET A 108 6.68 -2.06 1.38
C MET A 108 6.95 -3.17 2.41
N PRO A 109 6.04 -3.45 3.35
CA PRO A 109 6.15 -4.62 4.21
C PRO A 109 5.86 -5.89 3.41
N CYS A 110 5.89 -7.06 4.05
CA CYS A 110 5.24 -8.26 3.50
C CYS A 110 3.72 -8.01 3.40
N ILE A 111 3.28 -7.48 2.26
CA ILE A 111 1.90 -7.04 2.01
C ILE A 111 0.95 -8.22 1.84
N GLY A 112 -0.32 -8.04 2.21
CA GLY A 112 -1.33 -9.11 2.20
C GLY A 112 -1.10 -10.19 3.27
N CYS A 113 0.04 -10.17 3.96
CA CYS A 113 0.42 -11.12 5.00
C CYS A 113 0.05 -10.61 6.41
N GLY A 114 0.03 -11.52 7.40
CA GLY A 114 -0.29 -11.19 8.79
C GLY A 114 -1.80 -11.20 9.09
N LEU A 115 -2.41 -10.04 9.34
CA LEU A 115 -3.84 -9.95 9.65
C LEU A 115 -4.74 -10.29 8.45
N ASP A 116 -4.20 -10.15 7.24
CA ASP A 116 -4.86 -10.45 5.97
C ASP A 116 -4.73 -11.91 5.54
N LYS A 117 -3.88 -12.70 6.23
CA LYS A 117 -3.78 -14.17 6.17
C LYS A 117 -3.37 -14.77 4.81
N LEU A 118 -2.92 -13.97 3.84
CA LEU A 118 -2.24 -14.50 2.66
C LEU A 118 -0.83 -15.00 3.02
N GLN A 119 -0.35 -15.99 2.28
CA GLN A 119 0.99 -16.57 2.43
C GLN A 119 1.96 -15.79 1.55
N TRP A 120 3.11 -15.39 2.10
CA TRP A 120 4.12 -14.61 1.35
C TRP A 120 4.78 -15.41 0.22
N SER A 121 4.85 -16.74 0.36
CA SER A 121 5.51 -17.63 -0.59
C SER A 121 4.68 -17.99 -1.82
N GLN A 122 3.53 -17.35 -2.02
CA GLN A 122 2.61 -17.57 -3.14
C GLN A 122 2.84 -16.54 -4.24
#